data_AF-A0A975MLR2-F1
#
_entry.id   AF-A0A975MLR2-F1
#
_cell.length_a   1.000
_cell.length_b   1.000
_cell.length_c   1.000
_cell.angle_alpha   90.00
_cell.angle_beta   90.00
_cell.angle_gamma   90.00
#
_symmetry.space_group_name_H-M   'P 1'
#
loop_
_entity.id
_entity.type
_entity.pdbx_description
1 polymer ?
#
loop_
_entity_poly.entity_id
_entity_poly.type
_entity_poly.pdbx_seq_one_letter_code
_entity_poly.pdbx_strand_id
1 'polypeptide(L)'
;MSSKRDLLELSAQSAARKSRTKITYAAYPLPTEGFVRLPSVLAVLGVSKSSFLNGVKSGLYPAGKLLSSRCRVWSAAEIRALLDKIGGVK
;
A
#
# COMPACT_ATOMS: atom_id res chain seq x y z
N MET A 1 9.08 -54.22 16.37
CA MET A 1 7.73 -53.60 16.50
C MET A 1 7.91 -52.13 16.90
N SER A 2 8.47 -51.31 16.00
CA SER A 2 8.55 -49.86 16.25
C SER A 2 7.14 -49.30 16.20
N SER A 3 6.79 -48.69 17.32
CA SER A 3 5.46 -48.28 17.75
C SER A 3 4.71 -47.46 16.70
N LYS A 4 3.39 -47.66 16.61
CA LYS A 4 2.39 -46.79 15.94
C LYS A 4 2.44 -45.30 16.37
N ARG A 5 3.42 -44.90 17.18
CA ARG A 5 3.66 -43.54 17.69
C ARG A 5 4.47 -42.67 16.72
N ASP A 6 5.18 -43.26 15.76
CA ASP A 6 5.97 -42.51 14.77
C ASP A 6 5.12 -41.87 13.66
N LEU A 7 3.92 -42.38 13.39
CA LEU A 7 3.08 -41.89 12.26
C LEU A 7 2.15 -40.72 12.59
N LEU A 8 2.09 -40.26 13.84
CA LEU A 8 1.30 -39.08 14.23
C LEU A 8 2.17 -37.83 14.48
N GLU A 9 3.49 -37.98 14.53
CA GLU A 9 4.44 -36.88 14.76
C GLU A 9 4.93 -36.21 13.46
N LEU A 10 4.42 -36.61 12.28
CA LEU A 10 4.79 -35.97 11.00
C LEU A 10 3.80 -34.91 10.49
N SER A 11 2.73 -34.58 11.25
CA SER A 11 1.68 -33.64 10.78
C SER A 11 1.76 -32.23 11.39
N ALA A 12 2.49 -32.03 12.49
CA ALA A 12 2.39 -30.80 13.27
C ALA A 12 3.35 -29.66 12.85
N GLN A 13 4.12 -29.82 11.76
CA GLN A 13 5.12 -28.81 11.36
C GLN A 13 4.58 -27.75 10.38
N SER A 14 3.30 -27.82 10.00
CA SER A 14 2.66 -26.86 9.10
C SER A 14 1.84 -25.82 9.86
N ALA A 15 2.48 -24.85 10.52
CA ALA A 15 1.74 -23.66 11.02
C ALA A 15 2.56 -22.42 11.37
N ALA A 16 3.89 -22.40 11.29
CA ALA A 16 4.65 -21.19 11.59
C ALA A 16 4.69 -20.22 10.40
N ARG A 17 3.51 -19.79 9.90
CA ARG A 17 3.45 -18.60 9.04
C ARG A 17 3.89 -17.42 9.89
N LYS A 18 5.13 -16.95 9.69
CA LYS A 18 5.60 -15.65 10.19
C LYS A 18 4.46 -14.66 9.98
N SER A 19 3.88 -14.13 11.07
CA SER A 19 2.86 -13.11 10.95
C SER A 19 3.53 -11.97 10.20
N ARG A 20 3.15 -11.78 8.94
CA ARG A 20 3.61 -10.64 8.17
C ARG A 20 2.98 -9.46 8.88
N THR A 21 3.73 -8.82 9.76
CA THR A 21 3.30 -7.59 10.44
C THR A 21 2.79 -6.69 9.35
N LYS A 22 1.47 -6.50 9.33
CA LYS A 22 0.81 -5.67 8.34
C LYS A 22 1.32 -4.28 8.69
N ILE A 23 2.21 -3.74 7.86
CA ILE A 23 2.66 -2.35 8.02
C ILE A 23 1.38 -1.52 7.88
N THR A 24 0.80 -1.15 9.01
CA THR A 24 -0.33 -0.25 9.08
C THR A 24 0.26 1.13 8.86
N TYR A 25 0.07 1.65 7.66
CA TYR A 25 0.49 3.00 7.32
C TYR A 25 -0.44 3.95 8.08
N ALA A 26 0.03 4.48 9.21
CA ALA A 26 -0.69 5.55 9.91
C ALA A 26 -0.91 6.69 8.92
N ALA A 27 -2.16 7.18 8.85
CA ALA A 27 -2.53 8.31 8.01
C ALA A 27 -1.86 9.57 8.56
N TYR A 28 -0.65 9.85 8.11
CA TYR A 28 0.02 11.11 8.39
C TYR A 28 -0.52 12.20 7.46
N PRO A 29 -0.73 13.43 7.96
CA PRO A 29 -1.04 14.57 7.10
C PRO A 29 0.04 14.71 6.03
N LEU A 30 -0.35 15.09 4.81
CA LEU A 30 0.60 15.24 3.70
C LEU A 30 1.66 16.28 4.09
N PRO A 31 2.97 15.95 4.01
CA PRO A 31 4.04 16.89 4.28
C PRO A 31 4.04 18.02 3.25
N THR A 32 4.50 19.22 3.64
CA THR A 32 4.54 20.41 2.76
C THR A 32 5.24 20.15 1.44
N GLU A 33 6.37 19.45 1.47
CA GLU A 33 7.15 19.08 0.29
C GLU A 33 7.59 17.61 0.36
N GLY A 34 7.92 17.03 -0.79
CA GLY A 34 8.51 15.69 -0.90
C GLY A 34 7.60 14.64 -1.51
N PHE A 35 7.79 13.38 -1.10
CA PHE A 35 7.16 12.22 -1.73
C PHE A 35 6.41 11.34 -0.73
N VAL A 36 5.23 10.88 -1.13
CA VAL A 36 4.36 9.99 -0.35
C VAL A 36 4.17 8.64 -1.04
N ARG A 37 3.89 7.62 -0.24
CA ARG A 37 3.59 6.27 -0.74
C ARG A 37 2.09 6.09 -0.93
N LEU A 38 1.74 5.04 -1.67
CA LEU A 38 0.36 4.69 -1.98
C LEU A 38 -0.57 4.73 -0.76
N PRO A 39 -0.24 4.16 0.40
CA PRO A 39 -1.16 4.13 1.54
C PRO A 39 -1.52 5.52 2.06
N SER A 40 -0.57 6.45 2.08
CA SER A 40 -0.82 7.85 2.44
C SER A 40 -1.73 8.52 1.41
N VAL A 41 -1.50 8.26 0.11
CA VAL A 41 -2.36 8.78 -0.96
C VAL A 41 -3.79 8.28 -0.82
N LEU A 42 -3.99 6.99 -0.54
CA LEU A 42 -5.32 6.40 -0.33
C LEU A 42 -6.01 6.94 0.93
N ALA A 43 -5.25 7.20 2.00
CA ALA A 43 -5.79 7.77 3.22
C ALA A 43 -6.36 9.17 3.02
N VAL A 44 -5.76 9.97 2.12
CA VAL A 44 -6.21 11.34 1.84
C VAL A 44 -7.30 11.37 0.79
N LEU A 45 -7.18 10.58 -0.28
CA LEU A 45 -8.20 10.53 -1.35
C LEU A 45 -9.46 9.74 -0.97
N GLY A 46 -9.39 8.88 0.06
CA GLY A 46 -10.53 8.05 0.48
C GLY A 46 -10.92 6.97 -0.53
N VAL A 47 -10.07 6.67 -1.52
CA VAL A 47 -10.35 5.68 -2.58
C VAL A 47 -9.63 4.36 -2.33
N SER A 48 -10.10 3.31 -2.98
CA SER A 48 -9.44 2.01 -2.96
C SER A 48 -8.16 2.01 -3.81
N LYS A 49 -7.21 1.13 -3.45
CA LYS A 49 -5.95 0.93 -4.19
C LYS A 49 -6.18 0.67 -5.69
N SER A 50 -7.13 -0.19 -6.02
CA SER A 50 -7.41 -0.57 -7.41
C SER A 50 -7.95 0.62 -8.20
N SER A 51 -8.90 1.36 -7.64
CA SER A 51 -9.44 2.58 -8.25
C SER A 51 -8.35 3.59 -8.53
N PHE A 52 -7.48 3.85 -7.55
CA PHE A 52 -6.36 4.76 -7.73
C PHE A 52 -5.39 4.29 -8.82
N LEU A 53 -4.96 3.02 -8.81
CA LEU A 53 -4.04 2.53 -9.84
C LEU A 53 -4.65 2.50 -11.24
N ASN A 54 -5.96 2.26 -11.35
CA ASN A 54 -6.68 2.34 -12.62
C ASN A 54 -6.78 3.79 -13.12
N GLY A 55 -7.06 4.74 -12.23
CA GLY A 55 -7.05 6.15 -12.57
C GLY A 55 -5.66 6.67 -12.95
N VAL A 56 -4.59 6.11 -12.37
CA VAL A 56 -3.21 6.38 -12.81
C VAL A 56 -2.99 5.86 -14.23
N LYS A 57 -3.47 4.66 -14.55
CA LYS A 57 -3.36 4.09 -15.91
C LYS A 57 -4.17 4.88 -16.93
N SER A 58 -5.33 5.41 -16.55
CA SER A 58 -6.20 6.19 -17.44
C SER A 58 -5.80 7.66 -17.54
N GLY A 59 -4.76 8.10 -16.81
CA GLY A 59 -4.28 9.49 -16.82
C GLY A 59 -5.10 10.46 -15.97
N LEU A 60 -6.01 9.98 -15.12
CA LEU A 60 -6.78 10.81 -14.19
C LEU A 60 -5.97 11.22 -12.96
N TYR A 61 -5.05 10.35 -12.53
CA TYR A 61 -4.20 10.56 -11.36
C TYR A 61 -2.72 10.66 -11.76
N PRO A 62 -1.88 11.33 -10.95
CA PRO A 62 -0.45 11.45 -11.26
C PRO A 62 0.23 10.08 -11.34
N ALA A 63 1.06 9.89 -12.37
CA ALA A 63 1.73 8.62 -12.66
C ALA A 63 2.61 8.09 -11.50
N GLY A 64 3.12 9.02 -10.69
CA GLY A 64 4.10 8.76 -9.66
C GLY A 64 5.50 8.52 -10.24
N LYS A 65 6.53 8.66 -9.40
CA LYS A 65 7.94 8.44 -9.74
C LYS A 65 8.44 7.16 -9.07
N LEU A 66 9.28 6.40 -9.76
CA LEU A 66 9.99 5.26 -9.20
C LEU A 66 11.20 5.76 -8.38
N LEU A 67 11.21 5.49 -7.07
CA LEU A 67 12.35 5.76 -6.20
C LEU A 67 13.37 4.61 -6.23
N SER A 68 12.87 3.39 -6.46
CA SER A 68 13.66 2.16 -6.61
C SER A 68 12.89 1.20 -7.53
N SER A 69 13.52 0.11 -7.97
CA SER A 69 12.94 -0.90 -8.87
C SER A 69 11.60 -1.47 -8.38
N ARG A 70 11.34 -1.43 -7.06
CA ARG A 70 10.10 -1.93 -6.44
C ARG A 70 9.24 -0.86 -5.77
N CYS A 71 9.68 0.40 -5.75
CA CYS A 71 9.04 1.45 -4.96
C CYS A 71 8.60 2.62 -5.84
N ARG A 72 7.29 2.82 -5.93
CA ARG A 72 6.67 3.99 -6.54
C ARG A 72 6.20 4.95 -5.47
N VAL A 73 6.50 6.21 -5.67
CA VAL A 73 6.13 7.32 -4.81
C VAL A 73 5.42 8.39 -5.62
N TRP A 74 4.61 9.20 -4.97
CA TRP A 74 3.88 10.31 -5.58
C TRP A 74 4.32 11.61 -4.94
N SER A 75 4.42 12.69 -5.72
CA SER A 75 4.71 14.01 -5.17
C SER A 75 3.57 14.47 -4.26
N ALA A 76 3.89 14.97 -3.06
CA ALA A 76 2.88 15.56 -2.19
C ALA A 76 2.17 16.75 -2.85
N ALA A 77 2.91 17.55 -3.63
CA ALA A 77 2.37 18.70 -4.35
C ALA A 77 1.37 18.28 -5.45
N GLU A 78 1.66 17.23 -6.22
CA GLU A 78 0.75 16.74 -7.26
C GLU A 78 -0.56 16.18 -6.66
N ILE A 79 -0.45 15.49 -5.52
CA ILE A 79 -1.63 14.95 -4.84
C ILE A 79 -2.50 16.06 -4.25
N ARG A 80 -1.90 17.14 -3.72
CA ARG A 80 -2.66 18.33 -3.30
C ARG A 80 -3.33 19.03 -4.48
N ALA A 81 -2.60 19.28 -5.57
CA ALA A 81 -3.17 19.87 -6.76
C ALA A 81 -4.33 19.02 -7.34
N LEU A 82 -4.24 17.69 -7.22
CA LEU A 82 -5.34 16.79 -7.56
C LEU A 82 -6.55 16.98 -6.63
N LEU A 83 -6.33 17.07 -5.32
CA LEU A 83 -7.39 17.32 -4.34
C LEU A 83 -8.08 18.66 -4.59
N ASP A 84 -7.33 19.71 -4.91
CA ASP A 84 -7.89 21.02 -5.23
C ASP A 84 -8.73 20.97 -6.51
N LYS A 85 -8.27 20.23 -7.53
CA LYS A 85 -9.01 20.01 -8.77
C LYS A 85 -10.33 19.23 -8.56
N ILE A 86 -10.33 18.23 -7.69
CA ILE A 86 -11.50 17.37 -7.43
C ILE A 86 -12.46 18.03 -6.45
N GLY A 87 -11.95 18.62 -5.37
CA GLY A 87 -12.71 19.22 -4.28
C GLY A 87 -13.30 20.58 -4.62
N GLY A 88 -12.89 21.20 -5.73
CA GLY A 88 -13.43 22.48 -6.18
C GLY A 88 -13.18 23.64 -5.22
N VAL A 89 -12.20 23.50 -4.31
CA VAL A 89 -11.81 24.54 -3.37
C VAL A 89 -11.05 25.61 -4.18
N LYS A 90 -11.80 26.58 -4.69
CA LYS A 90 -11.28 27.83 -5.23
C LYS A 90 -11.25 28.88 -4.13
#